data_AF-A0A6N4WSJ4-F1
#
_entry.id   AF-A0A6N4WSJ4-F1
#
_cell.length_a   1.000
_cell.length_b   1.000
_cell.length_c   1.000
_cell.angle_alpha   90.00
_cell.angle_beta   90.00
_cell.angle_gamma   90.00
#
_symmetry.space_group_name_H-M   'P 1'
#
loop_
_entity.id
_entity.type
_entity.pdbx_description
1 polymer ?
#
loop_
_entity_poly.entity_id
_entity_poly.type
_entity_poly.pdbx_seq_one_letter_code
_entity_poly.pdbx_strand_id
1 'polypeptide(L)'
;MFTCKQVSHALSKEDYEKLSPTKKFFLKLHVKLCIFCGKFNRQVMDNQDMCRHYRHEEEEHLEDGPELDEAKKDALKQLLATHCSCKKPE
;
A
#
# COMPACT_ATOMS: atom_id res chain seq x y z
N MET A 1 25.21 15.32 -0.40
CA MET A 1 24.10 15.79 -1.24
C MET A 1 23.31 14.58 -1.70
N PHE A 2 22.13 14.33 -1.15
CA PHE A 2 21.20 13.38 -1.74
C PHE A 2 20.49 14.10 -2.88
N THR A 3 20.66 13.61 -4.10
CA THR A 3 19.90 14.15 -5.23
C THR A 3 18.44 13.70 -5.08
N CYS A 4 17.49 14.55 -5.47
CA CYS A 4 16.06 14.22 -5.48
C CYS A 4 15.77 12.85 -6.12
N LYS A 5 16.53 12.50 -7.16
CA LYS A 5 16.44 11.21 -7.85
C LYS A 5 16.87 10.02 -6.97
N GLN A 6 17.94 10.17 -6.19
CA GLN A 6 18.40 9.13 -5.27
C GLN A 6 17.42 8.93 -4.11
N VAL A 7 16.78 10.01 -3.64
CA VAL A 7 15.75 9.96 -2.59
C VAL A 7 14.52 9.20 -3.06
N SER A 8 13.99 9.54 -4.24
CA SER A 8 12.83 8.84 -4.81
C SER A 8 13.15 7.39 -5.15
N HIS A 9 14.34 7.09 -5.68
CA HIS A 9 14.75 5.70 -5.95
C HIS A 9 14.98 4.88 -4.67
N ALA A 10 15.49 5.50 -3.61
CA ALA A 10 15.62 4.85 -2.31
C ALA A 10 14.24 4.58 -1.69
N LEU A 11 13.33 5.56 -1.73
CA LEU A 11 11.95 5.41 -1.24
C LEU A 11 11.14 4.37 -2.02
N SER A 12 11.35 4.23 -3.32
CA SER A 12 10.63 3.24 -4.14
C SER A 12 11.17 1.82 -3.96
N LYS A 13 12.43 1.67 -3.60
CA LYS A 13 13.13 0.37 -3.58
C LYS A 13 13.34 -0.18 -2.16
N GLU A 14 13.43 0.69 -1.17
CA GLU A 14 13.60 0.34 0.24
C GLU A 14 12.48 1.00 1.07
N ASP A 15 11.86 0.21 1.93
CA ASP A 15 10.87 0.70 2.90
C ASP A 15 11.47 1.84 3.74
N TYR A 16 10.80 3.00 3.77
CA TYR A 16 11.23 4.17 4.55
C TYR A 16 11.53 3.80 6.02
N GLU A 17 10.77 2.86 6.59
CA GLU A 17 10.92 2.39 7.97
C GLU A 17 12.20 1.57 8.22
N LYS A 18 12.73 0.86 7.22
CA LYS A 18 13.97 0.07 7.32
C LYS A 18 15.24 0.93 7.24
N LEU A 19 15.11 2.20 6.88
CA LEU A 19 16.24 3.12 6.85
C LEU A 19 16.70 3.45 8.27
N SER A 20 18.02 3.61 8.44
CA SER A 20 18.59 4.04 9.71
C SER A 20 18.02 5.40 10.15
N PRO A 21 17.89 5.67 11.47
CA PRO A 21 17.26 6.88 11.99
C PRO A 21 17.86 8.18 11.43
N THR A 22 19.17 8.18 11.21
CA THR A 22 19.92 9.28 10.59
C THR A 22 19.51 9.51 9.14
N LYS A 23 19.35 8.43 8.35
CA LYS A 23 18.87 8.53 6.95
C LYS A 23 17.44 9.05 6.90
N LYS A 24 16.55 8.58 7.80
CA LYS A 24 15.18 9.10 7.93
C LYS A 24 15.16 10.62 8.16
N PHE A 25 16.03 11.11 9.06
CA PHE A 25 16.13 12.55 9.34
C PHE A 25 16.56 13.37 8.11
N PHE A 26 17.62 12.96 7.41
CA PHE A 26 18.06 13.64 6.19
C PHE A 26 17.02 13.59 5.07
N LEU A 27 16.28 12.48 4.95
CA LEU A 27 15.20 12.33 3.98
C LEU A 27 14.06 13.30 4.28
N LYS A 28 13.58 13.32 5.53
CA LYS A 28 12.56 14.26 6.00
C LYS A 28 12.99 15.71 5.79
N LEU A 29 14.24 16.04 6.10
CA LEU A 29 14.81 17.37 5.88
C LEU A 29 14.83 17.72 4.37
N HIS A 30 15.24 16.80 3.52
CA HIS A 30 15.27 17.00 2.07
C HIS A 30 13.87 17.20 1.46
N VAL A 31 12.90 16.39 1.87
CA VAL A 31 11.50 16.50 1.45
C VAL A 31 10.88 17.82 1.94
N LYS A 32 11.26 18.31 3.13
CA LYS A 32 10.83 19.63 3.63
C LYS A 32 11.45 20.80 2.87
N LEU A 33 12.72 20.68 2.47
CA LEU A 33 13.47 21.77 1.83
C LEU A 33 13.29 21.83 0.31
N CYS A 34 12.99 20.70 -0.34
CA CYS A 34 12.85 20.64 -1.79
C CYS A 34 11.38 20.63 -2.21
N ILE A 35 10.97 21.67 -2.94
CA ILE A 35 9.58 21.84 -3.39
C ILE A 35 9.14 20.73 -4.36
N PHE A 36 10.05 20.23 -5.20
CA PHE A 36 9.78 19.13 -6.15
C PHE A 36 9.64 17.79 -5.44
N CYS A 37 10.58 17.49 -4.54
CA CYS A 37 10.54 16.26 -3.77
C CYS A 37 9.47 16.27 -2.68
N GLY A 38 9.03 17.45 -2.23
CA GLY A 38 8.07 17.65 -1.15
C GLY A 38 6.69 17.04 -1.42
N LYS A 39 6.12 17.28 -2.60
CA LYS A 39 4.75 16.81 -2.91
C LYS A 39 4.69 15.31 -3.21
N PHE A 40 5.53 14.85 -4.14
CA PHE A 40 5.51 13.45 -4.59
C PHE A 40 6.01 12.48 -3.51
N ASN A 41 7.16 12.76 -2.89
CA ASN A 41 7.69 11.83 -1.89
C ASN A 41 6.85 11.82 -0.60
N ARG A 42 6.21 12.93 -0.24
CA ARG A 42 5.25 12.92 0.88
C ARG A 42 4.06 12.01 0.60
N GLN A 43 3.49 12.07 -0.61
CA GLN A 43 2.41 11.17 -0.99
C GLN A 43 2.84 9.70 -1.02
N VAL A 44 4.06 9.40 -1.48
CA VAL A 44 4.61 8.04 -1.44
C VAL A 44 4.81 7.55 0.01
N MET A 45 5.32 8.42 0.89
CA MET A 45 5.48 8.09 2.31
C MET A 45 4.14 7.83 2.99
N ASP A 46 3.14 8.69 2.74
CA ASP A 46 1.80 8.53 3.31
C ASP A 46 1.14 7.23 2.81
N ASN A 47 1.33 6.88 1.53
CA ASN A 47 0.84 5.60 0.99
C ASN A 47 1.55 4.38 1.61
N GLN A 48 2.88 4.44 1.80
CA GLN A 48 3.62 3.36 2.47
C GLN A 48 3.16 3.17 3.92
N ASP A 49 2.84 4.27 4.61
CA ASP A 49 2.34 4.24 5.97
C ASP A 49 0.92 3.64 6.03
N MET A 50 0.03 4.05 5.13
CA MET A 50 -1.31 3.49 5.00
C MET A 50 -1.30 1.99 4.69
N CYS A 51 -0.49 1.55 3.72
CA CYS A 51 -0.36 0.12 3.41
C CYS A 51 0.21 -0.68 4.59
N ARG A 52 1.07 -0.06 5.42
CA ARG A 52 1.61 -0.72 6.62
C ARG A 52 0.55 -0.84 7.70
N HIS A 53 -0.21 0.23 7.96
CA HIS A 53 -1.28 0.20 8.94
C HIS A 53 -2.35 -0.82 8.54
N TYR A 54 -2.73 -0.82 7.26
CA TYR A 54 -3.67 -1.80 6.72
C TYR A 54 -3.14 -3.23 6.86
N ARG A 55 -1.88 -3.51 6.51
CA ARG A 55 -1.32 -4.86 6.71
C ARG A 55 -1.23 -5.27 8.18
N HIS A 56 -0.90 -4.34 9.07
CA HIS A 56 -0.85 -4.62 10.51
C HIS A 56 -2.25 -4.92 11.06
N GLU A 57 -3.24 -4.12 10.66
CA GLU A 57 -4.64 -4.31 11.01
C GLU A 57 -5.17 -5.62 10.39
N GLU A 58 -4.80 -5.94 9.15
CA GLU A 58 -5.14 -7.21 8.50
C GLU A 58 -4.47 -8.39 9.20
N GLU A 59 -3.20 -8.30 9.60
CA GLU A 59 -2.51 -9.35 10.38
C GLU A 59 -3.14 -9.55 11.77
N GLU A 60 -3.55 -8.47 12.45
CA GLU A 60 -4.23 -8.54 13.75
C GLU A 60 -5.69 -9.02 13.65
N HIS A 61 -6.40 -8.68 12.56
CA HIS A 61 -7.81 -9.03 12.35
C HIS A 61 -8.04 -10.28 11.49
N LEU A 62 -7.03 -10.85 10.83
CA LEU A 62 -7.17 -12.11 10.08
C LEU A 62 -7.49 -13.30 10.99
N GLU A 63 -7.12 -13.24 12.28
CA GLU A 63 -7.45 -14.28 13.25
C GLU A 63 -8.88 -14.15 13.83
N ASP A 64 -9.53 -12.98 13.73
CA ASP A 64 -10.85 -12.70 14.34
C ASP A 64 -11.87 -12.08 13.35
N GLY A 65 -11.55 -12.10 12.06
CA GLY A 65 -12.44 -11.59 11.01
C GLY A 65 -13.72 -12.42 10.94
N PRO A 66 -14.90 -11.81 10.73
CA PRO A 66 -16.15 -12.56 10.62
C PRO A 66 -16.05 -13.57 9.48
N GLU A 67 -16.05 -14.86 9.83
CA GLU A 67 -15.99 -15.94 8.87
C GLU A 67 -17.17 -15.81 7.90
N LEU A 68 -16.89 -15.88 6.60
CA LEU A 68 -17.92 -15.72 5.59
C LEU A 68 -18.85 -16.93 5.66
N ASP A 69 -20.06 -16.74 6.16
CA ASP A 69 -21.08 -17.78 6.24
C ASP A 69 -21.19 -18.57 4.93
N GLU A 70 -21.05 -19.91 5.00
CA GLU A 70 -20.92 -20.76 3.82
C GLU A 70 -22.13 -20.64 2.89
N ALA A 71 -23.32 -20.34 3.42
CA ALA A 71 -24.50 -20.07 2.60
C ALA A 71 -24.36 -18.79 1.74
N LYS A 72 -23.73 -17.74 2.27
CA LYS A 72 -23.43 -16.50 1.51
C LYS A 72 -22.35 -16.75 0.46
N LYS A 73 -21.36 -17.58 0.78
CA LYS A 73 -20.31 -18.00 -0.15
C LYS A 73 -20.86 -18.80 -1.33
N ASP A 74 -21.77 -19.73 -1.08
CA ASP A 74 -22.41 -20.51 -2.15
C ASP A 74 -23.37 -19.67 -3.00
N ALA A 75 -24.12 -18.74 -2.38
CA ALA A 75 -24.90 -17.75 -3.11
C ALA A 75 -24.01 -16.88 -4.02
N LEU A 76 -22.83 -16.46 -3.54
CA LEU A 76 -21.87 -15.69 -4.33
C LEU A 76 -21.28 -16.50 -5.49
N LYS A 77 -20.93 -17.77 -5.27
CA LYS A 77 -20.47 -18.68 -6.34
C LYS A 77 -21.52 -18.87 -7.42
N GLN A 78 -22.79 -19.02 -7.04
CA GLN A 78 -23.89 -19.15 -8.00
C GLN A 78 -24.05 -17.89 -8.84
N LEU A 79 -24.03 -16.70 -8.21
CA LEU A 79 -24.09 -15.42 -8.94
C LEU A 79 -22.92 -15.26 -9.93
N LEU A 80 -21.69 -15.63 -9.52
CA LEU A 80 -20.52 -15.60 -10.39
C LEU A 80 -20.64 -16.60 -11.56
N ALA A 81 -21.17 -17.80 -11.33
CA ALA A 81 -21.41 -18.78 -12.39
C ALA A 81 -22.45 -18.29 -13.41
N THR A 82 -23.50 -17.60 -12.95
CA THR A 82 -24.51 -16.98 -13.82
C THR A 82 -23.94 -15.82 -14.62
N HIS A 83 -23.06 -14.99 -14.05
CA HIS A 83 -22.46 -13.86 -14.76
C HIS A 83 -21.33 -14.26 -15.72
N CYS A 84 -20.52 -15.27 -15.38
CA CYS A 84 -19.45 -15.77 -16.26
C CYS A 84 -19.98 -16.54 -17.47
N SER A 85 -21.17 -17.14 -17.38
CA SER A 85 -21.79 -17.82 -18.53
C SER A 85 -22.44 -16.86 -19.55
N CYS A 86 -22.47 -15.55 -19.28
CA CYS A 86 -23.11 -14.55 -20.12
C CYS A 86 -22.17 -13.76 -21.05
N LYS A 87 -20.86 -14.05 -21.07
CA LYS A 87 -19.95 -13.58 -22.15
C LYS A 87 -19.73 -14.70 -23.18
N LYS A 88 -20.70 -14.92 -24.05
CA LYS A 88 -20.38 -15.37 -25.42
C LYS A 88 -20.08 -14.11 -26.24
N PRO A 89 -18.88 -13.95 -26.81
CA PRO A 89 -18.65 -12.93 -27.83
C PRO A 89 -19.45 -13.33 -29.08
N GLU A 90 -20.25 -12.41 -29.59
CA GLU A 90 -20.74 -12.43 -30.98
C GLU A 90 -19.58 -12.20 -31.95
#